data_AF-A0AAV9JCA7-F1
#
_entry.id   AF-A0AAV9JCA7-F1
#
_cell.length_a   1.000
_cell.length_b   1.000
_cell.length_c   1.000
_cell.angle_alpha   90.00
_cell.angle_beta   90.00
_cell.angle_gamma   90.00
#
_symmetry.space_group_name_H-M   'P 1'
#
loop_
_entity.id
_entity.type
_entity.pdbx_description
1 polymer ?
#
loop_
_entity_poly.entity_id
_entity_poly.type
_entity_poly.pdbx_seq_one_letter_code
_entity_poly.pdbx_strand_id
1 'polypeptide(L)'
;MPSYTIVVFAGDHCGPEVTAEGVKVLRTIEKHSDDVKFNFQEHLLGGASIDATGTPLTDEALSAAKAADAVLLGAIGGPKWGTGAVRPEQGILRLRKEMGTYGNLRPCFFASDSLVEQSPLKAEVCRGVNFNIVRELTGGIYFGERKEDDGSGFAMDTEPYSRMEIERVTRLAAYLALAEDPPAPVWSLDKANVMATSRLWRKTVTHVMETEFPQLKIGHHLIDSAAMLMVKNPRALNGVIVTSNLFGDIISDEASVIPGSLGLLPSASLTASPDGKGKCNGIYEPIHGSAPDISGKGIVNPVAMILSVGMMLKYSLQQPELAKKVDEAVKIVIDKGIRTADIGGSAKTSEVGDAVAKELETILKRSLLQHLEDRATVAVGDFDLSVNDLSSLMSYRASSSGVSLVSKIHAPSGSHLCYITAHTPQLNATWRSIQTSKITHTELQSALLYLNHSCRPSLELHVFTPNQEGVYPAVPPTDTSLPSNGAAPQNRVSHTRGLAGELRVASDRDLQSGDELTFFYPSTEWSFDREFDCVCGALGCVGTLRGASGLPGTTLERYFLNEHIHELLREGRWLL
;
A
#
# COMPACT_ATOMS: atom_id res chain seq x y z
N MET A 1 -10.97 -15.46 9.18
CA MET A 1 -11.05 -15.12 7.75
C MET A 1 -12.08 -14.01 7.58
N PRO A 2 -11.68 -12.78 7.27
CA PRO A 2 -12.62 -11.71 6.92
C PRO A 2 -13.48 -12.12 5.73
N SER A 3 -14.76 -11.79 5.81
CA SER A 3 -15.74 -11.97 4.73
C SER A 3 -16.22 -10.60 4.31
N TYR A 4 -16.11 -10.29 3.02
CA TYR A 4 -16.46 -8.99 2.47
C TYR A 4 -17.73 -9.09 1.62
N THR A 5 -18.65 -8.17 1.82
CA THR A 5 -19.84 -8.06 0.97
C THR A 5 -19.57 -7.09 -0.17
N ILE A 6 -19.74 -7.57 -1.40
CA ILE A 6 -19.52 -6.80 -2.63
C ILE A 6 -20.85 -6.69 -3.38
N VAL A 7 -21.33 -5.48 -3.56
CA VAL A 7 -22.47 -5.22 -4.45
C VAL A 7 -21.96 -5.10 -5.87
N VAL A 8 -22.57 -5.84 -6.79
CA VAL A 8 -22.21 -5.85 -8.22
C VAL A 8 -23.32 -5.19 -9.02
N PHE A 9 -22.99 -4.08 -9.66
CA PHE A 9 -23.81 -3.40 -10.65
C PHE A 9 -23.22 -3.65 -12.03
N ALA A 10 -23.62 -4.74 -12.69
CA ALA A 10 -23.16 -5.05 -14.05
C ALA A 10 -23.46 -3.91 -15.03
N GLY A 11 -24.63 -3.28 -14.89
CA GLY A 11 -25.04 -2.13 -15.69
C GLY A 11 -25.42 -2.52 -17.12
N ASP A 12 -25.01 -1.72 -18.08
CA ASP A 12 -25.51 -1.69 -19.45
C ASP A 12 -24.44 -2.18 -20.45
N HIS A 13 -24.91 -2.76 -21.56
CA HIS A 13 -24.11 -3.14 -22.73
C HIS A 13 -22.86 -3.99 -22.40
N CYS A 14 -21.64 -3.44 -22.49
CA CYS A 14 -20.41 -4.20 -22.21
C CYS A 14 -20.18 -4.45 -20.72
N GLY A 15 -20.88 -3.73 -19.83
CA GLY A 15 -20.72 -3.81 -18.39
C GLY A 15 -20.82 -5.24 -17.82
N PRO A 16 -21.85 -6.03 -18.18
CA PRO A 16 -21.94 -7.45 -17.83
C PRO A 16 -20.75 -8.30 -18.27
N GLU A 17 -20.20 -8.09 -19.48
CA GLU A 17 -19.05 -8.86 -19.99
C GLU A 17 -17.81 -8.60 -19.15
N VAL A 18 -17.50 -7.33 -18.84
CA VAL A 18 -16.29 -7.01 -18.07
C VAL A 18 -16.44 -7.31 -16.58
N THR A 19 -17.62 -7.08 -15.97
CA THR A 19 -17.86 -7.40 -14.56
C THR A 19 -17.75 -8.89 -14.26
N ALA A 20 -18.19 -9.75 -15.20
CA ALA A 20 -18.01 -11.18 -15.08
C ALA A 20 -16.52 -11.56 -14.93
N GLU A 21 -15.63 -10.91 -15.67
CA GLU A 21 -14.18 -11.12 -15.58
C GLU A 21 -13.58 -10.58 -14.27
N GLY A 22 -14.07 -9.44 -13.77
CA GLY A 22 -13.71 -8.94 -12.44
C GLY A 22 -14.11 -9.91 -11.31
N VAL A 23 -15.34 -10.44 -11.36
CA VAL A 23 -15.83 -11.45 -10.39
C VAL A 23 -15.03 -12.74 -10.51
N LYS A 24 -14.65 -13.17 -11.72
CA LYS A 24 -13.79 -14.34 -11.95
C LYS A 24 -12.44 -14.21 -11.24
N VAL A 25 -11.82 -13.04 -11.28
CA VAL A 25 -10.56 -12.74 -10.56
C VAL A 25 -10.76 -12.87 -9.04
N LEU A 26 -11.83 -12.29 -8.48
CA LEU A 26 -12.14 -12.42 -7.05
C LEU A 26 -12.40 -13.86 -6.62
N ARG A 27 -13.15 -14.63 -7.42
CA ARG A 27 -13.38 -16.06 -7.17
C ARG A 27 -12.09 -16.88 -7.24
N THR A 28 -11.16 -16.49 -8.12
CA THR A 28 -9.84 -17.13 -8.20
C THR A 28 -9.04 -16.88 -6.93
N ILE A 29 -9.06 -15.66 -6.39
CA ILE A 29 -8.45 -15.32 -5.10
C ILE A 29 -9.07 -16.15 -3.98
N GLU A 30 -10.39 -16.14 -3.83
CA GLU A 30 -11.11 -16.88 -2.78
C GLU A 30 -10.85 -18.40 -2.84
N LYS A 31 -10.68 -18.97 -4.03
CA LYS A 31 -10.38 -20.40 -4.21
C LYS A 31 -8.95 -20.76 -3.80
N HIS A 32 -8.01 -19.83 -3.88
CA HIS A 32 -6.57 -20.08 -3.76
C HIS A 32 -5.88 -19.29 -2.63
N SER A 33 -6.64 -18.57 -1.81
CA SER A 33 -6.19 -17.91 -0.59
C SER A 33 -7.17 -18.24 0.54
N ASP A 34 -6.64 -18.69 1.68
CA ASP A 34 -7.41 -18.94 2.89
C ASP A 34 -7.65 -17.64 3.71
N ASP A 35 -7.32 -16.47 3.16
CA ASP A 35 -7.30 -15.21 3.89
C ASP A 35 -8.60 -14.42 3.75
N VAL A 36 -9.40 -14.66 2.69
CA VAL A 36 -10.55 -13.81 2.34
C VAL A 36 -11.74 -14.63 1.82
N LYS A 37 -12.96 -14.15 2.09
CA LYS A 37 -14.20 -14.60 1.43
C LYS A 37 -14.96 -13.44 0.82
N PHE A 38 -15.68 -13.70 -0.27
CA PHE A 38 -16.48 -12.71 -0.97
C PHE A 38 -17.95 -13.16 -1.06
N ASN A 39 -18.84 -12.31 -0.55
CA ASN A 39 -20.28 -12.45 -0.71
C ASN A 39 -20.77 -11.43 -1.76
N PHE A 40 -21.22 -11.92 -2.91
CA PHE A 40 -21.67 -11.05 -4.00
C PHE A 40 -23.18 -10.83 -3.93
N GLN A 41 -23.60 -9.57 -4.05
CA GLN A 41 -25.00 -9.17 -4.16
C GLN A 41 -25.20 -8.45 -5.48
N GLU A 42 -25.91 -9.08 -6.41
CA GLU A 42 -26.19 -8.49 -7.72
C GLU A 42 -27.43 -7.60 -7.66
N HIS A 43 -27.30 -6.37 -8.15
CA HIS A 43 -28.40 -5.42 -8.25
C HIS A 43 -28.39 -4.72 -9.61
N LEU A 44 -29.54 -4.17 -10.02
CA LEU A 44 -29.66 -3.41 -11.25
C LEU A 44 -29.33 -1.93 -11.03
N LEU A 45 -28.66 -1.34 -12.01
CA LEU A 45 -28.37 0.09 -12.11
C LEU A 45 -28.40 0.51 -13.58
N GLY A 46 -28.72 1.77 -13.84
CA GLY A 46 -28.67 2.34 -15.18
C GLY A 46 -29.85 1.93 -16.06
N GLY A 47 -29.57 1.74 -17.35
CA GLY A 47 -30.56 1.39 -18.35
C GLY A 47 -31.26 0.06 -18.08
N ALA A 48 -30.52 -0.95 -17.62
CA ALA A 48 -31.05 -2.24 -17.19
C ALA A 48 -32.08 -2.10 -16.05
N SER A 49 -31.82 -1.20 -15.10
CA SER A 49 -32.77 -0.89 -14.02
C SER A 49 -34.00 -0.14 -14.56
N ILE A 50 -33.82 0.81 -15.48
CA ILE A 50 -34.93 1.53 -16.12
C ILE A 50 -35.84 0.55 -16.84
N ASP A 51 -35.27 -0.36 -17.63
CA ASP A 51 -36.03 -1.33 -18.40
C ASP A 51 -36.86 -2.28 -17.50
N ALA A 52 -36.30 -2.65 -16.33
CA ALA A 52 -36.95 -3.59 -15.42
C ALA A 52 -37.93 -2.92 -14.43
N THR A 53 -37.64 -1.68 -14.00
CA THR A 53 -38.32 -1.06 -12.84
C THR A 53 -38.82 0.36 -13.09
N GLY A 54 -38.48 0.97 -14.23
CA GLY A 54 -38.79 2.36 -14.55
C GLY A 54 -37.89 3.40 -13.86
N THR A 55 -36.96 2.99 -13.00
CA THR A 55 -36.00 3.88 -12.32
C THR A 55 -34.55 3.44 -12.57
N PRO A 56 -33.58 4.36 -12.72
CA PRO A 56 -32.18 4.01 -12.93
C PRO A 56 -31.47 3.45 -11.69
N LEU A 57 -32.02 3.66 -10.49
CA LEU A 57 -31.50 3.10 -9.23
C LEU A 57 -32.63 2.99 -8.21
N THR A 58 -32.94 1.77 -7.77
CA THR A 58 -33.94 1.51 -6.72
C THR A 58 -33.38 1.83 -5.33
N ASP A 59 -34.28 2.10 -4.37
CA ASP A 59 -33.88 2.37 -2.98
C ASP A 59 -33.30 1.13 -2.28
N GLU A 60 -33.77 -0.06 -2.67
CA GLU A 60 -33.22 -1.34 -2.23
C GLU A 60 -31.76 -1.50 -2.67
N ALA A 61 -31.49 -1.29 -3.96
CA ALA A 61 -30.13 -1.36 -4.50
C ALA A 61 -29.19 -0.33 -3.86
N LEU A 62 -29.68 0.90 -3.64
CA LEU A 62 -28.91 1.94 -2.95
C LEU A 62 -28.62 1.55 -1.48
N SER A 63 -29.58 0.96 -0.79
CA SER A 63 -29.42 0.52 0.60
C SER A 63 -28.40 -0.61 0.70
N ALA A 64 -28.43 -1.58 -0.22
CA ALA A 64 -27.43 -2.63 -0.32
C ALA A 64 -26.03 -2.05 -0.57
N ALA A 65 -25.89 -1.12 -1.52
CA ALA A 65 -24.62 -0.47 -1.82
C ALA A 65 -24.03 0.30 -0.61
N LYS A 66 -24.86 0.98 0.18
CA LYS A 66 -24.44 1.67 1.41
C LYS A 66 -23.98 0.70 2.51
N ALA A 67 -24.55 -0.51 2.55
CA ALA A 67 -24.23 -1.52 3.56
C ALA A 67 -23.04 -2.42 3.19
N ALA A 68 -22.67 -2.45 1.90
CA ALA A 68 -21.57 -3.27 1.39
C ALA A 68 -20.18 -2.74 1.83
N ASP A 69 -19.18 -3.62 1.80
CA ASP A 69 -17.78 -3.23 2.00
C ASP A 69 -17.21 -2.55 0.73
N ALA A 70 -17.69 -2.94 -0.45
CA ALA A 70 -17.35 -2.32 -1.72
C ALA A 70 -18.46 -2.49 -2.77
N VAL A 71 -18.45 -1.62 -3.78
CA VAL A 71 -19.29 -1.72 -4.97
C VAL A 71 -18.42 -1.94 -6.20
N LEU A 72 -18.71 -2.97 -6.99
CA LEU A 72 -18.13 -3.20 -8.30
C LEU A 72 -19.14 -2.81 -9.38
N LEU A 73 -18.78 -1.88 -10.25
CA LEU A 73 -19.69 -1.31 -11.26
C LEU A 73 -19.10 -1.48 -12.66
N GLY A 74 -19.91 -2.01 -13.58
CA GLY A 74 -19.54 -2.28 -14.97
C GLY A 74 -19.51 -1.02 -15.83
N ALA A 75 -20.58 -0.78 -16.56
CA ALA A 75 -20.73 0.43 -17.37
C ALA A 75 -22.19 0.88 -17.36
N ILE A 76 -22.46 2.17 -17.51
CA ILE A 76 -23.82 2.74 -17.42
C ILE A 76 -24.09 3.57 -18.66
N GLY A 77 -25.32 3.53 -19.15
CA GLY A 77 -25.80 4.38 -20.24
C GLY A 77 -25.77 3.70 -21.60
N GLY A 78 -26.30 4.40 -22.60
CA GLY A 78 -26.38 3.92 -23.98
C GLY A 78 -27.40 4.70 -24.81
N PRO A 79 -27.33 4.62 -26.15
CA PRO A 79 -28.13 5.45 -27.05
C PRO A 79 -29.64 5.22 -26.90
N LYS A 80 -30.05 4.06 -26.39
CA LYS A 80 -31.46 3.71 -26.16
C LYS A 80 -32.18 4.68 -25.22
N TRP A 81 -31.52 5.21 -24.19
CA TRP A 81 -32.19 5.96 -23.12
C TRP A 81 -32.14 7.50 -23.30
N GLY A 82 -31.39 7.99 -24.29
CA GLY A 82 -31.43 9.40 -24.76
C GLY A 82 -31.18 10.46 -23.67
N THR A 83 -31.65 11.69 -23.93
CA THR A 83 -31.53 12.85 -23.01
C THR A 83 -32.84 13.19 -22.26
N GLY A 84 -33.79 12.25 -22.23
CA GLY A 84 -35.12 12.42 -21.65
C GLY A 84 -35.13 12.64 -20.13
N ALA A 85 -36.32 12.62 -19.53
CA ALA A 85 -36.50 12.92 -18.10
C ALA A 85 -35.86 11.86 -17.17
N VAL A 86 -35.88 10.59 -17.58
CA VAL A 86 -35.27 9.46 -16.85
C VAL A 86 -34.08 8.96 -17.65
N ARG A 87 -32.89 8.99 -17.04
CA ARG A 87 -31.63 8.65 -17.71
C ARG A 87 -30.75 7.76 -16.83
N PRO A 88 -30.00 6.81 -17.41
CA PRO A 88 -29.07 5.96 -16.67
C PRO A 88 -28.09 6.74 -15.79
N GLU A 89 -27.60 7.88 -16.28
CA GLU A 89 -26.61 8.73 -15.61
C GLU A 89 -27.15 9.33 -14.30
N GLN A 90 -28.47 9.51 -14.18
CA GLN A 90 -29.08 9.96 -12.92
C GLN A 90 -28.88 8.92 -11.80
N GLY A 91 -28.88 7.62 -12.14
CA GLY A 91 -28.65 6.53 -11.19
C GLY A 91 -27.25 6.56 -10.60
N ILE A 92 -26.21 6.66 -11.44
CA ILE A 92 -24.81 6.69 -10.98
C ILE A 92 -24.49 7.98 -10.21
N LEU A 93 -25.02 9.13 -10.63
CA LEU A 93 -24.87 10.39 -9.89
C LEU A 93 -25.55 10.32 -8.53
N ARG A 94 -26.76 9.75 -8.45
CA ARG A 94 -27.45 9.49 -7.19
C ARG A 94 -26.64 8.56 -6.30
N LEU A 95 -26.13 7.43 -6.83
CA LEU A 95 -25.32 6.47 -6.09
C LEU A 95 -24.10 7.13 -5.46
N ARG A 96 -23.29 7.84 -6.25
CA ARG A 96 -22.07 8.52 -5.80
C ARG A 96 -22.35 9.56 -4.72
N LYS A 97 -23.38 10.39 -4.92
CA LYS A 97 -23.79 11.42 -3.96
C LYS A 97 -24.26 10.81 -2.64
N GLU A 98 -25.12 9.81 -2.72
CA GLU A 98 -25.74 9.18 -1.55
C GLU A 98 -24.79 8.29 -0.75
N MET A 99 -23.80 7.68 -1.41
CA MET A 99 -22.70 6.99 -0.73
C MET A 99 -21.63 7.95 -0.19
N GLY A 100 -21.63 9.21 -0.64
CA GLY A 100 -20.62 10.20 -0.26
C GLY A 100 -19.24 9.93 -0.86
N THR A 101 -19.16 9.28 -2.02
CA THR A 101 -17.88 8.96 -2.69
C THR A 101 -17.29 10.20 -3.37
N TYR A 102 -16.69 11.09 -2.58
CA TYR A 102 -16.25 12.42 -3.05
C TYR A 102 -14.93 12.40 -3.82
N GLY A 103 -14.09 11.39 -3.63
CA GLY A 103 -12.75 11.33 -4.20
C GLY A 103 -12.64 10.27 -5.29
N ASN A 104 -12.62 10.68 -6.55
CA ASN A 104 -12.42 9.76 -7.68
C ASN A 104 -10.95 9.69 -8.06
N LEU A 105 -10.40 8.48 -8.03
CA LEU A 105 -9.03 8.15 -8.38
C LEU A 105 -9.00 7.57 -9.78
N ARG A 106 -8.20 8.16 -10.67
CA ARG A 106 -7.97 7.70 -12.03
C ARG A 106 -6.44 7.64 -12.26
N PRO A 107 -5.81 6.50 -11.96
CA PRO A 107 -4.38 6.32 -12.22
C PRO A 107 -4.11 6.26 -13.72
N CYS A 108 -3.06 6.91 -14.18
CA CYS A 108 -2.57 6.86 -15.55
C CYS A 108 -1.14 6.32 -15.56
N PHE A 109 -1.00 5.09 -16.06
CA PHE A 109 0.27 4.38 -16.14
C PHE A 109 0.21 3.34 -17.27
N PHE A 110 1.37 2.83 -17.69
CA PHE A 110 1.43 1.68 -18.57
C PHE A 110 1.42 0.40 -17.74
N ALA A 111 0.40 -0.44 -17.91
CA ALA A 111 0.34 -1.76 -17.24
C ALA A 111 1.53 -2.66 -17.61
N SER A 112 2.14 -2.43 -18.78
CA SER A 112 3.41 -2.99 -19.19
C SER A 112 4.16 -2.03 -20.12
N ASP A 113 5.48 -2.01 -20.03
CA ASP A 113 6.36 -1.30 -20.97
C ASP A 113 6.15 -1.72 -22.44
N SER A 114 5.62 -2.93 -22.66
CA SER A 114 5.30 -3.46 -24.00
C SER A 114 4.07 -2.79 -24.64
N LEU A 115 3.37 -1.92 -23.90
CA LEU A 115 2.25 -1.12 -24.39
C LEU A 115 2.65 0.31 -24.74
N VAL A 116 3.89 0.74 -24.47
CA VAL A 116 4.31 2.13 -24.72
C VAL A 116 4.11 2.55 -26.18
N GLU A 117 4.38 1.65 -27.12
CA GLU A 117 4.20 1.89 -28.55
C GLU A 117 2.73 1.93 -29.00
N GLN A 118 1.77 1.60 -28.12
CA GLN A 118 0.33 1.80 -28.37
C GLN A 118 -0.11 3.23 -28.07
N SER A 119 0.72 4.00 -27.36
CA SER A 119 0.43 5.40 -27.07
C SER A 119 0.33 6.21 -28.37
N PRO A 120 -0.60 7.19 -28.46
CA PRO A 120 -0.56 8.18 -29.53
C PRO A 120 0.62 9.16 -29.37
N LEU A 121 1.24 9.22 -28.19
CA LEU A 121 2.44 10.01 -27.94
C LEU A 121 3.69 9.21 -28.27
N LYS A 122 4.76 9.91 -28.66
CA LYS A 122 6.06 9.26 -28.89
C LYS A 122 6.57 8.60 -27.61
N ALA A 123 7.18 7.42 -27.74
CA ALA A 123 7.65 6.63 -26.61
C ALA A 123 8.55 7.43 -25.66
N GLU A 124 9.45 8.29 -26.17
CA GLU A 124 10.35 9.11 -25.33
C GLU A 124 9.63 10.20 -24.52
N VAL A 125 8.39 10.54 -24.89
CA VAL A 125 7.54 11.52 -24.19
C VAL A 125 6.75 10.86 -23.06
N CYS A 126 6.14 9.70 -23.33
CA CYS A 126 5.19 9.06 -22.41
C CYS A 126 5.77 7.91 -21.58
N ARG A 127 6.88 7.27 -21.97
CA ARG A 127 7.45 6.15 -21.21
C ARG A 127 7.76 6.54 -19.76
N GLY A 128 7.19 5.80 -18.81
CA GLY A 128 7.34 6.08 -17.37
C GLY A 128 6.38 7.14 -16.84
N VAL A 129 5.33 7.51 -17.59
CA VAL A 129 4.17 8.21 -17.03
C VAL A 129 3.58 7.36 -15.90
N ASN A 130 3.46 7.99 -14.73
CA ASN A 130 2.87 7.41 -13.54
C ASN A 130 2.33 8.55 -12.66
N PHE A 131 1.04 8.84 -12.78
CA PHE A 131 0.35 9.75 -11.88
C PHE A 131 -1.07 9.27 -11.58
N ASN A 132 -1.64 9.76 -10.50
CA ASN A 132 -3.03 9.53 -10.14
C ASN A 132 -3.81 10.83 -10.10
N ILE A 133 -4.89 10.92 -10.88
CA ILE A 133 -5.79 12.06 -10.85
C ILE A 133 -6.86 11.83 -9.79
N VAL A 134 -6.87 12.71 -8.79
CA VAL A 134 -7.87 12.83 -7.73
C VAL A 134 -8.85 13.93 -8.13
N ARG A 135 -9.96 13.49 -8.71
CA ARG A 135 -11.10 14.34 -9.09
C ARG A 135 -12.07 14.44 -7.92
N GLU A 136 -12.46 15.66 -7.55
CA GLU A 136 -13.64 15.83 -6.69
C GLU A 136 -14.91 15.42 -7.46
N LEU A 137 -15.73 14.54 -6.88
CA LEU A 137 -16.77 13.83 -7.65
C LEU A 137 -18.21 14.22 -7.30
N THR A 138 -18.44 14.95 -6.20
CA THR A 138 -19.77 15.15 -5.61
C THR A 138 -20.21 16.61 -5.47
N GLY A 139 -19.40 17.55 -5.95
CA GLY A 139 -19.68 18.99 -5.99
C GLY A 139 -19.38 19.62 -7.34
N GLY A 140 -19.21 20.94 -7.37
CA GLY A 140 -18.95 21.71 -8.59
C GLY A 140 -20.16 21.79 -9.53
N ILE A 141 -19.89 22.15 -10.79
CA ILE A 141 -20.90 22.48 -11.81
C ILE A 141 -21.87 21.36 -12.12
N TYR A 142 -21.49 20.11 -11.88
CA TYR A 142 -22.37 18.96 -12.11
C TYR A 142 -23.52 18.89 -11.09
N PHE A 143 -23.33 19.46 -9.91
CA PHE A 143 -24.29 19.47 -8.81
C PHE A 143 -24.80 20.87 -8.48
N GLY A 144 -24.29 21.91 -9.16
CA GLY A 144 -24.75 23.27 -9.02
C GLY A 144 -26.17 23.49 -9.56
N GLU A 145 -26.75 24.63 -9.19
CA GLU A 145 -28.01 25.09 -9.74
C GLU A 145 -27.89 25.27 -11.25
N ARG A 146 -28.91 24.79 -11.97
CA ARG A 146 -29.01 24.84 -13.43
C ARG A 146 -30.31 25.51 -13.85
N LYS A 147 -30.25 26.27 -14.94
CA LYS A 147 -31.42 26.80 -15.64
C LYS A 147 -31.32 26.39 -17.11
N GLU A 148 -32.26 25.56 -17.54
CA GLU A 148 -32.43 25.20 -18.95
C GLU A 148 -33.03 26.39 -19.72
N ASP A 149 -32.80 26.42 -21.03
CA ASP A 149 -33.45 27.37 -21.92
C ASP A 149 -34.96 27.09 -22.00
N ASP A 150 -35.76 28.08 -21.60
CA ASP A 150 -37.22 28.09 -21.65
C ASP A 150 -37.77 28.74 -22.95
N GLY A 151 -36.91 28.90 -23.95
CA GLY A 151 -37.18 29.63 -25.19
C GLY A 151 -36.67 31.08 -25.16
N SER A 152 -36.00 31.49 -24.08
CA SER A 152 -35.34 32.80 -23.96
C SER A 152 -33.97 32.88 -24.65
N GLY A 153 -33.40 31.74 -25.04
CA GLY A 153 -32.02 31.64 -25.54
C GLY A 153 -30.98 31.77 -24.43
N PHE A 154 -31.39 31.61 -23.17
CA PHE A 154 -30.51 31.72 -22.01
C PHE A 154 -30.52 30.42 -21.19
N ALA A 155 -29.33 29.89 -20.93
CA ALA A 155 -29.09 28.80 -20.01
C ALA A 155 -27.97 29.16 -19.02
N MET A 156 -27.96 28.52 -17.86
CA MET A 156 -26.97 28.79 -16.81
C MET A 156 -26.63 27.51 -16.04
N ASP A 157 -25.34 27.35 -15.76
CA ASP A 157 -24.80 26.37 -14.81
C ASP A 157 -23.89 27.09 -13.82
N THR A 158 -23.92 26.68 -12.55
CA THR A 158 -23.14 27.30 -11.47
C THR A 158 -22.08 26.34 -10.95
N GLU A 159 -20.85 26.81 -10.71
CA GLU A 159 -19.74 26.01 -10.12
C GLU A 159 -19.54 26.41 -8.63
N PRO A 160 -20.33 25.85 -7.68
CA PRO A 160 -20.12 26.07 -6.26
C PRO A 160 -19.10 25.08 -5.68
N TYR A 161 -18.24 25.58 -4.80
CA TYR A 161 -17.48 24.77 -3.85
C TYR A 161 -17.42 25.45 -2.49
N SER A 162 -17.60 24.67 -1.43
CA SER A 162 -17.28 25.07 -0.08
C SER A 162 -15.82 24.75 0.25
N ARG A 163 -15.28 25.42 1.28
CA ARG A 163 -13.95 25.09 1.81
C ARG A 163 -13.84 23.62 2.22
N MET A 164 -14.86 23.07 2.89
CA MET A 164 -14.86 21.69 3.39
C MET A 164 -14.73 20.65 2.27
N GLU A 165 -15.40 20.86 1.14
CA GLU A 165 -15.33 19.97 -0.02
C GLU A 165 -13.92 19.93 -0.63
N ILE A 166 -13.25 21.09 -0.66
CA ILE A 166 -11.88 21.20 -1.17
C ILE A 166 -10.89 20.56 -0.18
N GLU A 167 -11.08 20.76 1.12
CA GLU A 167 -10.18 20.20 2.14
C GLU A 167 -10.19 18.66 2.14
N ARG A 168 -11.37 18.01 2.07
CA ARG A 168 -11.46 16.54 2.10
C ARG A 168 -10.78 15.87 0.90
N VAL A 169 -10.90 16.45 -0.30
CA VAL A 169 -10.26 15.91 -1.52
C VAL A 169 -8.75 16.20 -1.52
N THR A 170 -8.34 17.34 -0.95
CA THR A 170 -6.91 17.66 -0.75
C THR A 170 -6.24 16.68 0.19
N ARG A 171 -6.86 16.38 1.34
CA ARG A 171 -6.34 15.39 2.29
C ARG A 171 -6.24 14.01 1.66
N LEU A 172 -7.23 13.60 0.87
CA LEU A 172 -7.17 12.34 0.11
C LEU A 172 -5.95 12.30 -0.82
N ALA A 173 -5.74 13.36 -1.61
CA ALA A 173 -4.57 13.45 -2.50
C ALA A 173 -3.24 13.39 -1.72
N ALA A 174 -3.15 14.08 -0.58
CA ALA A 174 -1.96 14.05 0.28
C ALA A 174 -1.68 12.64 0.86
N TYR A 175 -2.72 11.94 1.33
CA TYR A 175 -2.55 10.57 1.85
C TYR A 175 -2.10 9.59 0.76
N LEU A 176 -2.59 9.75 -0.48
CA LEU A 176 -2.11 8.95 -1.61
C LEU A 176 -0.66 9.26 -1.93
N ALA A 177 -0.26 10.54 -1.89
CA ALA A 177 1.11 10.94 -2.13
C ALA A 177 2.08 10.41 -1.06
N LEU A 178 1.66 10.38 0.20
CA LEU A 178 2.44 9.81 1.31
C LEU A 178 2.56 8.28 1.27
N ALA A 179 1.65 7.60 0.58
CA ALA A 179 1.67 6.14 0.45
C ALA A 179 2.72 5.64 -0.56
N GLU A 180 3.30 6.55 -1.36
CA GLU A 180 4.39 6.26 -2.29
C GLU A 180 5.75 6.36 -1.58
N ASP A 181 6.74 5.59 -2.08
CA ASP A 181 8.11 5.59 -1.55
C ASP A 181 9.13 5.86 -2.68
N PRO A 182 9.78 7.04 -2.71
CA PRO A 182 9.59 8.17 -1.78
C PRO A 182 8.22 8.87 -1.98
N PRO A 183 7.77 9.69 -1.01
CA PRO A 183 6.51 10.42 -1.13
C PRO A 183 6.41 11.23 -2.43
N ALA A 184 5.29 11.06 -3.13
CA ALA A 184 5.07 11.69 -4.42
C ALA A 184 4.74 13.19 -4.29
N PRO A 185 5.03 14.02 -5.32
CA PRO A 185 4.56 15.39 -5.34
C PRO A 185 3.05 15.47 -5.57
N VAL A 186 2.41 16.54 -5.07
CA VAL A 186 1.01 16.86 -5.31
C VAL A 186 0.89 18.05 -6.27
N TRP A 187 0.08 17.91 -7.31
CA TRP A 187 -0.17 18.94 -8.33
C TRP A 187 -1.63 19.39 -8.29
N SER A 188 -1.88 20.63 -7.88
CA SER A 188 -3.24 21.19 -7.87
C SER A 188 -3.54 21.93 -9.17
N LEU A 189 -4.59 21.51 -9.88
CA LEU A 189 -5.02 22.14 -11.13
C LEU A 189 -6.26 23.00 -10.92
N ASP A 190 -6.22 24.25 -11.38
CA ASP A 190 -7.32 25.21 -11.22
C ASP A 190 -7.38 26.27 -12.34
N LYS A 191 -8.32 27.21 -12.27
CA LYS A 191 -8.38 28.40 -13.13
C LYS A 191 -8.38 29.70 -12.32
N ALA A 192 -7.50 29.81 -11.32
CA ALA A 192 -7.50 30.89 -10.33
C ALA A 192 -7.30 32.30 -10.92
N ASN A 193 -6.71 32.41 -12.11
CA ASN A 193 -6.57 33.66 -12.85
C ASN A 193 -7.90 34.21 -13.39
N VAL A 194 -8.96 33.39 -13.44
CA VAL A 194 -10.30 33.80 -13.92
C VAL A 194 -11.35 33.58 -12.84
N MET A 195 -11.49 32.35 -12.35
CA MET A 195 -12.66 31.92 -11.57
C MET A 195 -12.51 32.20 -10.07
N ALA A 196 -13.57 32.75 -9.45
CA ALA A 196 -13.62 32.95 -8.00
C ALA A 196 -13.53 31.61 -7.25
N THR A 197 -14.25 30.59 -7.71
CA THR A 197 -14.20 29.23 -7.15
C THR A 197 -12.79 28.65 -7.18
N SER A 198 -12.04 28.85 -8.28
CA SER A 198 -10.64 28.41 -8.36
C SER A 198 -9.68 29.21 -7.47
N ARG A 199 -9.96 30.48 -7.16
CA ARG A 199 -9.17 31.22 -6.15
C ARG A 199 -9.40 30.67 -4.75
N LEU A 200 -10.65 30.32 -4.40
CA LEU A 200 -10.95 29.61 -3.16
C LEU A 200 -10.26 28.24 -3.13
N TRP A 201 -10.35 27.47 -4.22
CA TRP A 201 -9.68 26.18 -4.39
C TRP A 201 -8.19 26.29 -4.07
N ARG A 202 -7.46 27.14 -4.80
CA ARG A 202 -6.03 27.33 -4.62
C ARG A 202 -5.68 27.70 -3.18
N LYS A 203 -6.37 28.70 -2.63
CA LYS A 203 -6.14 29.15 -1.24
C LYS A 203 -6.32 28.00 -0.23
N THR A 204 -7.38 27.21 -0.38
CA THR A 204 -7.68 26.10 0.55
C THR A 204 -6.67 24.97 0.39
N VAL A 205 -6.34 24.56 -0.83
CA VAL A 205 -5.34 23.51 -1.09
C VAL A 205 -3.99 23.90 -0.51
N THR A 206 -3.51 25.11 -0.80
CA THR A 206 -2.24 25.63 -0.26
C THR A 206 -2.23 25.57 1.27
N HIS A 207 -3.29 26.07 1.91
CA HIS A 207 -3.39 26.08 3.36
C HIS A 207 -3.34 24.68 3.98
N VAL A 208 -4.12 23.72 3.47
CA VAL A 208 -4.10 22.33 3.97
C VAL A 208 -2.71 21.71 3.81
N MET A 209 -2.09 21.87 2.64
CA MET A 209 -0.79 21.25 2.36
C MET A 209 0.33 21.84 3.22
N GLU A 210 0.36 23.16 3.42
CA GLU A 210 1.36 23.82 4.26
C GLU A 210 1.17 23.51 5.76
N THR A 211 -0.06 23.36 6.22
CA THR A 211 -0.35 23.20 7.66
C THR A 211 -0.41 21.74 8.11
N GLU A 212 -0.89 20.84 7.28
CA GLU A 212 -1.11 19.43 7.64
C GLU A 212 -0.08 18.49 7.00
N PHE A 213 0.50 18.87 5.86
CA PHE A 213 1.42 18.02 5.08
C PHE A 213 2.70 18.74 4.61
N PRO A 214 3.43 19.45 5.49
CA PRO A 214 4.60 20.27 5.10
C PRO A 214 5.76 19.46 4.48
N GLN A 215 5.76 18.13 4.65
CA GLN A 215 6.74 17.23 4.05
C GLN A 215 6.48 16.92 2.57
N LEU A 216 5.27 17.17 2.06
CA LEU A 216 4.93 16.92 0.66
C LEU A 216 5.26 18.13 -0.21
N LYS A 217 5.89 17.88 -1.36
CA LYS A 217 6.05 18.90 -2.39
C LYS A 217 4.71 19.19 -3.05
N ILE A 218 4.29 20.46 -3.06
CA ILE A 218 3.12 20.91 -3.82
C ILE A 218 3.50 21.85 -4.97
N GLY A 219 2.83 21.71 -6.11
CA GLY A 219 2.80 22.70 -7.19
C GLY A 219 1.37 23.01 -7.65
N HIS A 220 1.18 24.22 -8.18
CA HIS A 220 -0.08 24.63 -8.80
C HIS A 220 0.10 24.86 -10.30
N HIS A 221 -0.82 24.35 -11.10
CA HIS A 221 -0.90 24.65 -12.53
C HIS A 221 -2.28 25.21 -12.88
N LEU A 222 -2.32 26.10 -13.87
CA LEU A 222 -3.59 26.41 -14.51
C LEU A 222 -4.02 25.22 -15.37
N ILE A 223 -5.32 24.93 -15.42
CA ILE A 223 -5.85 23.73 -16.08
C ILE A 223 -5.51 23.68 -17.58
N ASP A 224 -5.49 24.83 -18.26
CA ASP A 224 -5.07 24.95 -19.67
C ASP A 224 -3.56 24.69 -19.84
N SER A 225 -2.72 25.23 -18.95
CA SER A 225 -1.30 24.90 -18.95
C SER A 225 -1.05 23.42 -18.68
N ALA A 226 -1.85 22.81 -17.81
CA ALA A 226 -1.75 21.40 -17.46
C ALA A 226 -2.16 20.49 -18.63
N ALA A 227 -3.23 20.81 -19.35
CA ALA A 227 -3.62 20.11 -20.58
C ALA A 227 -2.49 20.16 -21.62
N MET A 228 -1.90 21.34 -21.87
CA MET A 228 -0.73 21.44 -22.75
C MET A 228 0.46 20.58 -22.28
N LEU A 229 0.69 20.51 -20.96
CA LEU A 229 1.76 19.72 -20.37
C LEU A 229 1.50 18.21 -20.48
N MET A 230 0.24 17.78 -20.35
CA MET A 230 -0.22 16.40 -20.50
C MET A 230 0.18 15.82 -21.86
N VAL A 231 0.09 16.62 -22.93
CA VAL A 231 0.51 16.20 -24.27
C VAL A 231 2.02 16.32 -24.46
N LYS A 232 2.62 17.43 -24.02
CA LYS A 232 4.02 17.76 -24.32
C LYS A 232 5.03 16.95 -23.50
N ASN A 233 4.77 16.78 -22.21
CA ASN A 233 5.63 16.06 -21.27
C ASN A 233 4.81 15.62 -20.03
N PRO A 234 3.93 14.62 -20.17
CA PRO A 234 3.05 14.18 -19.09
C PRO A 234 3.80 13.75 -17.83
N ARG A 235 5.05 13.28 -17.96
CA ARG A 235 5.91 12.89 -16.83
C ARG A 235 6.20 14.03 -15.86
N ALA A 236 6.09 15.29 -16.30
CA ALA A 236 6.22 16.44 -15.42
C ALA A 236 5.12 16.51 -14.36
N LEU A 237 3.99 15.82 -14.60
CA LEU A 237 2.87 15.69 -13.67
C LEU A 237 2.89 14.37 -12.89
N ASN A 238 3.95 13.55 -13.01
CA ASN A 238 4.10 12.33 -12.21
C ASN A 238 3.92 12.65 -10.72
N GLY A 239 3.16 11.81 -10.02
CA GLY A 239 2.69 12.03 -8.65
C GLY A 239 1.17 12.05 -8.53
N VAL A 240 0.62 12.91 -7.67
CA VAL A 240 -0.82 12.98 -7.43
C VAL A 240 -1.38 14.32 -7.89
N ILE A 241 -2.30 14.28 -8.86
CA ILE A 241 -2.96 15.47 -9.40
C ILE A 241 -4.29 15.65 -8.67
N VAL A 242 -4.63 16.84 -8.17
CA VAL A 242 -5.91 17.12 -7.51
C VAL A 242 -6.63 18.30 -8.17
N THR A 243 -7.90 18.14 -8.49
CA THR A 243 -8.69 19.17 -9.19
C THR A 243 -10.20 19.04 -8.99
N SER A 244 -10.96 20.05 -9.43
CA SER A 244 -12.41 20.10 -9.32
C SER A 244 -13.12 19.09 -10.25
N ASN A 245 -14.43 18.96 -10.11
CA ASN A 245 -15.19 17.91 -10.81
C ASN A 245 -15.09 18.00 -12.34
N LEU A 246 -15.44 19.15 -12.94
CA LEU A 246 -15.38 19.32 -14.40
C LEU A 246 -13.95 19.23 -14.94
N PHE A 247 -13.00 19.88 -14.29
CA PHE A 247 -11.59 19.84 -14.72
C PHE A 247 -11.02 18.44 -14.60
N GLY A 248 -11.35 17.72 -13.53
CA GLY A 248 -10.96 16.34 -13.30
C GLY A 248 -11.54 15.39 -14.33
N ASP A 249 -12.79 15.60 -14.75
CA ASP A 249 -13.41 14.85 -15.84
C ASP A 249 -12.58 14.97 -17.11
N ILE A 250 -12.38 16.20 -17.57
CA ILE A 250 -11.70 16.50 -18.83
C ILE A 250 -10.24 16.00 -18.80
N ILE A 251 -9.48 16.34 -17.75
CA ILE A 251 -8.04 16.05 -17.71
C ILE A 251 -7.75 14.57 -17.49
N SER A 252 -8.65 13.84 -16.83
CA SER A 252 -8.50 12.39 -16.67
C SER A 252 -8.86 11.62 -17.93
N ASP A 253 -9.85 12.09 -18.70
CA ASP A 253 -10.13 11.56 -20.03
C ASP A 253 -8.98 11.90 -21.00
N GLU A 254 -8.38 13.08 -20.91
CA GLU A 254 -7.17 13.41 -21.69
C GLU A 254 -5.98 12.52 -21.30
N ALA A 255 -5.75 12.28 -20.00
CA ALA A 255 -4.71 11.37 -19.55
C ALA A 255 -4.97 9.93 -20.00
N SER A 256 -6.24 9.55 -20.13
CA SER A 256 -6.64 8.16 -20.34
C SER A 256 -6.18 7.56 -21.68
N VAL A 257 -5.92 8.41 -22.67
CA VAL A 257 -5.44 7.94 -23.97
C VAL A 257 -3.93 7.75 -23.99
N ILE A 258 -3.19 8.22 -22.98
CA ILE A 258 -1.72 8.11 -22.94
C ILE A 258 -1.28 6.65 -22.94
N PRO A 259 -1.86 5.73 -22.15
CA PRO A 259 -1.47 4.32 -22.20
C PRO A 259 -1.91 3.58 -23.48
N GLY A 260 -2.64 4.24 -24.37
CA GLY A 260 -3.05 3.73 -25.67
C GLY A 260 -4.46 3.12 -25.72
N SER A 261 -5.10 2.87 -24.57
CA SER A 261 -6.49 2.38 -24.54
C SER A 261 -7.24 2.73 -23.25
N LEU A 262 -8.50 3.14 -23.40
CA LEU A 262 -9.48 3.27 -22.30
C LEU A 262 -9.73 1.94 -21.57
N GLY A 263 -9.56 0.82 -22.27
CA GLY A 263 -9.72 -0.54 -21.75
C GLY A 263 -8.67 -0.94 -20.71
N LEU A 264 -7.67 -0.10 -20.44
CA LEU A 264 -6.60 -0.34 -19.47
C LEU A 264 -6.79 0.39 -18.14
N LEU A 265 -7.78 1.28 -18.04
CA LEU A 265 -7.80 2.29 -16.99
C LEU A 265 -8.88 2.05 -15.94
N PRO A 266 -8.48 1.67 -14.72
CA PRO A 266 -9.40 1.49 -13.62
C PRO A 266 -9.77 2.83 -13.00
N SER A 267 -10.77 2.83 -12.14
CA SER A 267 -11.05 3.95 -11.26
C SER A 267 -11.66 3.51 -9.93
N ALA A 268 -11.48 4.36 -8.93
CA ALA A 268 -12.08 4.17 -7.61
C ALA A 268 -12.70 5.48 -7.11
N SER A 269 -13.96 5.44 -6.69
CA SER A 269 -14.64 6.56 -6.04
C SER A 269 -14.76 6.27 -4.55
N LEU A 270 -14.00 6.98 -3.72
CA LEU A 270 -13.82 6.69 -2.29
C LEU A 270 -14.65 7.60 -1.40
N THR A 271 -15.18 7.04 -0.30
CA THR A 271 -15.94 7.79 0.73
C THR A 271 -15.08 8.48 1.78
N ALA A 272 -13.80 8.10 1.87
CA ALA A 272 -12.86 8.62 2.87
C ALA A 272 -11.41 8.51 2.38
N SER A 273 -10.48 9.12 3.10
CA SER A 273 -9.05 8.91 2.89
C SER A 273 -8.63 7.51 3.39
N PRO A 274 -7.81 6.76 2.65
CA PRO A 274 -7.28 5.47 3.09
C PRO A 274 -6.12 5.67 4.09
N ASP A 275 -6.38 6.32 5.23
CA ASP A 275 -5.38 6.69 6.25
C ASP A 275 -5.23 5.64 7.38
N GLY A 276 -5.92 4.51 7.26
CA GLY A 276 -5.91 3.41 8.23
C GLY A 276 -6.74 3.67 9.49
N LYS A 277 -7.42 4.82 9.63
CA LYS A 277 -8.22 5.14 10.83
C LYS A 277 -9.66 4.65 10.78
N GLY A 278 -10.13 4.24 9.60
CA GLY A 278 -11.51 3.78 9.41
C GLY A 278 -11.70 3.01 8.12
N LYS A 279 -12.93 2.50 7.93
CA LYS A 279 -13.33 1.88 6.66
C LYS A 279 -13.39 2.94 5.56
N CYS A 280 -12.83 2.61 4.41
CA CYS A 280 -12.88 3.41 3.19
C CYS A 280 -13.69 2.67 2.14
N ASN A 281 -15.02 2.80 2.19
CA ASN A 281 -15.87 2.17 1.19
C ASN A 281 -15.69 2.88 -0.15
N GLY A 282 -15.96 2.17 -1.25
CA GLY A 282 -15.79 2.74 -2.57
C GLY A 282 -16.60 2.05 -3.66
N ILE A 283 -16.72 2.77 -4.78
CA ILE A 283 -17.23 2.28 -6.05
C ILE A 283 -16.03 2.09 -6.98
N TYR A 284 -15.88 0.89 -7.53
CA TYR A 284 -14.77 0.50 -8.39
C TYR A 284 -15.30 0.17 -9.78
N GLU A 285 -14.83 0.88 -10.79
CA GLU A 285 -15.39 0.86 -12.13
C GLU A 285 -14.30 1.16 -13.17
N PRO A 286 -14.37 0.59 -14.39
CA PRO A 286 -13.55 1.05 -15.49
C PRO A 286 -13.98 2.46 -15.90
N ILE A 287 -13.07 3.27 -16.43
CA ILE A 287 -13.45 4.62 -16.90
C ILE A 287 -14.19 4.59 -18.25
N HIS A 288 -14.12 3.50 -19.01
CA HIS A 288 -14.71 3.42 -20.33
C HIS A 288 -16.25 3.41 -20.24
N GLY A 289 -16.91 3.97 -21.26
CA GLY A 289 -18.36 3.91 -21.37
C GLY A 289 -18.88 2.49 -21.66
N SER A 290 -20.19 2.39 -21.93
CA SER A 290 -20.88 1.12 -22.13
C SER A 290 -20.65 0.45 -23.50
N ALA A 291 -19.96 1.11 -24.43
CA ALA A 291 -19.51 0.56 -25.71
C ALA A 291 -20.60 -0.27 -26.46
N PRO A 292 -21.77 0.32 -26.76
CA PRO A 292 -22.93 -0.39 -27.31
C PRO A 292 -22.68 -1.02 -28.68
N ASP A 293 -21.72 -0.50 -29.43
CA ASP A 293 -21.31 -0.96 -30.76
C ASP A 293 -20.55 -2.29 -30.74
N ILE A 294 -19.91 -2.64 -29.61
CA ILE A 294 -19.14 -3.88 -29.43
C ILE A 294 -19.71 -4.83 -28.37
N SER A 295 -20.76 -4.42 -27.66
CA SER A 295 -21.47 -5.24 -26.68
C SER A 295 -21.97 -6.57 -27.26
N GLY A 296 -21.83 -7.65 -26.49
CA GLY A 296 -22.25 -9.00 -26.83
C GLY A 296 -21.34 -9.71 -27.85
N LYS A 297 -20.24 -9.08 -28.28
CA LYS A 297 -19.29 -9.66 -29.25
C LYS A 297 -18.11 -10.38 -28.58
N GLY A 298 -17.96 -10.26 -27.26
CA GLY A 298 -16.85 -10.86 -26.51
C GLY A 298 -15.48 -10.29 -26.89
N ILE A 299 -15.41 -9.02 -27.30
CA ILE A 299 -14.17 -8.34 -27.72
C ILE A 299 -13.82 -7.12 -26.87
N VAL A 300 -14.60 -6.85 -25.83
CA VAL A 300 -14.36 -5.74 -24.90
C VAL A 300 -13.14 -6.08 -24.04
N ASN A 301 -12.25 -5.12 -23.80
CA ASN A 301 -11.09 -5.31 -22.95
C ASN A 301 -11.49 -5.37 -21.46
N PRO A 302 -11.28 -6.49 -20.74
CA PRO A 302 -11.65 -6.59 -19.33
C PRO A 302 -10.58 -6.01 -18.37
N VAL A 303 -9.42 -5.57 -18.87
CA VAL A 303 -8.28 -5.21 -18.01
C VAL A 303 -8.61 -4.06 -17.06
N ALA A 304 -9.29 -3.01 -17.52
CA ALA A 304 -9.71 -1.90 -16.67
C ALA A 304 -10.56 -2.38 -15.47
N MET A 305 -11.52 -3.29 -15.71
CA MET A 305 -12.33 -3.86 -14.64
C MET A 305 -11.49 -4.70 -13.68
N ILE A 306 -10.58 -5.52 -14.19
CA ILE A 306 -9.70 -6.35 -13.35
C ILE A 306 -8.77 -5.48 -12.49
N LEU A 307 -8.22 -4.40 -13.05
CA LEU A 307 -7.42 -3.44 -12.28
C LEU A 307 -8.28 -2.65 -11.27
N SER A 308 -9.56 -2.41 -11.56
CA SER A 308 -10.52 -1.84 -10.60
C SER A 308 -10.76 -2.79 -9.42
N VAL A 309 -10.76 -4.11 -9.65
CA VAL A 309 -10.72 -5.11 -8.58
C VAL A 309 -9.44 -5.01 -7.75
N GLY A 310 -8.29 -4.78 -8.39
CA GLY A 310 -7.02 -4.47 -7.69
C GLY A 310 -7.14 -3.25 -6.77
N MET A 311 -7.71 -2.15 -7.27
CA MET A 311 -7.98 -0.95 -6.45
C MET A 311 -8.95 -1.25 -5.31
N MET A 312 -9.98 -2.07 -5.52
CA MET A 312 -10.93 -2.49 -4.48
C MET A 312 -10.23 -3.25 -3.35
N LEU A 313 -9.39 -4.22 -3.70
CA LEU A 313 -8.57 -4.96 -2.75
C LEU A 313 -7.67 -4.01 -1.96
N LYS A 314 -6.99 -3.07 -2.63
CA LYS A 314 -6.09 -2.11 -1.99
C LYS A 314 -6.81 -1.18 -1.00
N TYR A 315 -7.91 -0.56 -1.41
CA TYR A 315 -8.51 0.56 -0.66
C TYR A 315 -9.63 0.12 0.29
N SER A 316 -10.72 -0.48 -0.21
CA SER A 316 -11.86 -0.86 0.65
C SER A 316 -11.58 -2.09 1.49
N LEU A 317 -10.90 -3.10 0.91
CA LEU A 317 -10.72 -4.37 1.59
C LEU A 317 -9.42 -4.44 2.40
N GLN A 318 -8.53 -3.46 2.24
CA GLN A 318 -7.24 -3.36 2.93
C GLN A 318 -6.33 -4.59 2.69
N GLN A 319 -6.33 -5.08 1.46
CA GLN A 319 -5.55 -6.22 0.97
C GLN A 319 -4.54 -5.80 -0.12
N PRO A 320 -3.56 -4.94 0.19
CA PRO A 320 -2.62 -4.41 -0.81
C PRO A 320 -1.75 -5.49 -1.47
N GLU A 321 -1.44 -6.58 -0.76
CA GLU A 321 -0.66 -7.68 -1.32
C GLU A 321 -1.45 -8.49 -2.37
N LEU A 322 -2.76 -8.66 -2.17
CA LEU A 322 -3.62 -9.28 -3.19
C LEU A 322 -3.78 -8.36 -4.40
N ALA A 323 -3.89 -7.04 -4.17
CA ALA A 323 -3.94 -6.05 -5.25
C ALA A 323 -2.68 -6.12 -6.14
N LYS A 324 -1.48 -6.14 -5.54
CA LYS A 324 -0.21 -6.29 -6.27
C LYS A 324 -0.16 -7.55 -7.14
N LYS A 325 -0.65 -8.68 -6.62
CA LYS A 325 -0.71 -9.96 -7.37
C LYS A 325 -1.65 -9.87 -8.57
N VAL A 326 -2.77 -9.14 -8.45
CA VAL A 326 -3.67 -8.89 -9.59
C VAL A 326 -2.98 -8.04 -10.65
N ASP A 327 -2.34 -6.94 -10.26
CA ASP A 327 -1.60 -6.06 -11.17
C ASP A 327 -0.47 -6.81 -11.89
N GLU A 328 0.26 -7.66 -11.16
CA GLU A 328 1.32 -8.52 -11.70
C GLU A 328 0.77 -9.55 -12.70
N ALA A 329 -0.35 -10.21 -12.38
CA ALA A 329 -0.99 -11.16 -13.28
C ALA A 329 -1.39 -10.49 -14.60
N VAL A 330 -2.00 -9.29 -14.53
CA VAL A 330 -2.36 -8.49 -15.71
C VAL A 330 -1.12 -8.16 -16.54
N LYS A 331 -0.05 -7.66 -15.90
CA LYS A 331 1.21 -7.34 -16.58
C LYS A 331 1.78 -8.55 -17.32
N ILE A 332 1.89 -9.70 -16.65
CA ILE A 332 2.46 -10.92 -17.24
C ILE A 332 1.63 -11.41 -18.43
N VAL A 333 0.30 -11.36 -18.36
CA VAL A 333 -0.59 -11.77 -19.47
C VAL A 333 -0.41 -10.85 -20.68
N ILE A 334 -0.31 -9.55 -20.45
CA ILE A 334 -0.02 -8.57 -21.52
C ILE A 334 1.36 -8.83 -22.13
N ASP A 335 2.38 -9.11 -21.32
CA ASP A 335 3.75 -9.42 -21.76
C ASP A 335 3.83 -10.73 -22.57
N LYS A 336 2.95 -11.69 -22.28
CA LYS A 336 2.78 -12.92 -23.08
C LYS A 336 2.06 -12.69 -24.42
N GLY A 337 1.64 -11.45 -24.70
CA GLY A 337 0.95 -11.10 -25.95
C GLY A 337 -0.54 -11.43 -25.96
N ILE A 338 -1.12 -11.84 -24.82
CA ILE A 338 -2.55 -12.12 -24.71
C ILE A 338 -3.28 -10.79 -24.49
N ARG A 339 -3.79 -10.22 -25.58
CA ARG A 339 -4.26 -8.84 -25.67
C ARG A 339 -5.54 -8.78 -26.49
N THR A 340 -6.47 -7.92 -26.09
CA THR A 340 -7.64 -7.57 -26.92
C THR A 340 -7.23 -6.64 -28.07
N ALA A 341 -8.14 -6.43 -29.02
CA ALA A 341 -7.87 -5.71 -30.26
C ALA A 341 -7.45 -4.24 -30.05
N ASP A 342 -8.01 -3.57 -29.03
CA ASP A 342 -7.73 -2.18 -28.68
C ASP A 342 -6.28 -1.94 -28.19
N ILE A 343 -5.56 -2.99 -27.79
CA ILE A 343 -4.16 -2.93 -27.35
C ILE A 343 -3.24 -3.80 -28.22
N GLY A 344 -3.64 -4.02 -29.48
CA GLY A 344 -2.81 -4.64 -30.52
C GLY A 344 -2.81 -6.17 -30.54
N GLY A 345 -3.81 -6.83 -29.94
CA GLY A 345 -3.98 -8.28 -30.01
C GLY A 345 -5.24 -8.73 -30.75
N SER A 346 -5.64 -9.98 -30.51
CA SER A 346 -6.83 -10.60 -31.12
C SER A 346 -7.65 -11.44 -30.14
N ALA A 347 -7.24 -11.47 -28.87
CA ALA A 347 -7.90 -12.26 -27.84
C ALA A 347 -9.30 -11.71 -27.54
N LYS A 348 -10.21 -12.61 -27.20
CA LYS A 348 -11.56 -12.32 -26.71
C LYS A 348 -11.52 -11.89 -25.24
N THR A 349 -12.58 -11.23 -24.79
CA THR A 349 -12.77 -10.79 -23.41
C THR A 349 -12.52 -11.94 -22.42
N SER A 350 -13.16 -13.08 -22.66
CA SER A 350 -13.02 -14.27 -21.80
C SER A 350 -11.62 -14.87 -21.86
N GLU A 351 -10.94 -14.84 -23.02
CA GLU A 351 -9.59 -15.39 -23.15
C GLU A 351 -8.57 -14.57 -22.35
N VAL A 352 -8.70 -13.24 -22.34
CA VAL A 352 -7.87 -12.37 -21.50
C VAL A 352 -8.17 -12.61 -20.03
N GLY A 353 -9.44 -12.63 -19.62
CA GLY A 353 -9.80 -12.85 -18.22
C GLY A 353 -9.45 -14.25 -17.70
N ASP A 354 -9.58 -15.29 -18.52
CA ASP A 354 -9.12 -16.66 -18.21
C ASP A 354 -7.60 -16.71 -18.05
N ALA A 355 -6.86 -16.02 -18.94
CA ALA A 355 -5.41 -15.94 -18.85
C ALA A 355 -4.96 -15.22 -17.57
N VAL A 356 -5.62 -14.12 -17.20
CA VAL A 356 -5.33 -13.39 -15.95
C VAL A 356 -5.67 -14.23 -14.73
N ALA A 357 -6.83 -14.88 -14.70
CA ALA A 357 -7.21 -15.78 -13.61
C ALA A 357 -6.20 -16.92 -13.44
N LYS A 358 -5.77 -17.55 -14.55
CA LYS A 358 -4.78 -18.63 -14.52
C LYS A 358 -3.40 -18.15 -14.07
N GLU A 359 -2.96 -16.97 -14.51
CA GLU A 359 -1.69 -16.41 -14.05
C GLU A 359 -1.77 -16.03 -12.57
N LEU A 360 -2.88 -15.44 -12.14
CA LEU A 360 -3.12 -15.11 -10.74
C LEU A 360 -3.15 -16.37 -9.86
N GLU A 361 -3.80 -17.44 -10.29
CA GLU A 361 -3.73 -18.75 -9.64
C GLU A 361 -2.27 -19.22 -9.51
N THR A 362 -1.48 -19.05 -10.57
CA THR A 362 -0.05 -19.40 -10.56
C THR A 362 0.70 -18.55 -9.54
N ILE A 363 0.49 -17.23 -9.48
CA ILE A 363 1.11 -16.32 -8.51
C ILE A 363 0.67 -16.66 -7.07
N LEU A 364 -0.61 -16.95 -6.85
CA LEU A 364 -1.15 -17.34 -5.54
C LEU A 364 -0.60 -18.71 -5.08
N LYS A 365 -0.40 -19.67 -6.00
CA LYS A 365 0.21 -20.97 -5.71
C LYS A 365 1.72 -20.90 -5.57
N ARG A 366 2.39 -20.06 -6.37
CA ARG A 366 3.81 -19.70 -6.20
C ARG A 366 4.01 -19.06 -4.82
N SER A 367 3.05 -18.29 -4.33
CA SER A 367 3.00 -17.81 -2.95
C SER A 367 2.84 -18.93 -1.89
N LEU A 368 2.80 -20.22 -2.23
CA LEU A 368 2.91 -21.32 -1.25
C LEU A 368 4.21 -22.12 -1.40
N LEU A 369 4.66 -22.38 -2.64
CA LEU A 369 5.89 -23.15 -2.95
C LEU A 369 7.12 -22.26 -3.19
N GLN A 370 6.95 -21.14 -3.89
CA GLN A 370 7.95 -20.08 -4.06
C GLN A 370 7.99 -19.07 -2.90
N HIS A 371 7.00 -19.01 -2.00
CA HIS A 371 7.25 -18.39 -0.69
C HIS A 371 8.27 -19.18 0.16
N LEU A 372 8.52 -20.45 -0.16
CA LEU A 372 9.60 -21.25 0.42
C LEU A 372 10.91 -21.16 -0.38
N GLU A 373 10.86 -20.93 -1.71
CA GLU A 373 12.05 -20.92 -2.59
C GLU A 373 12.55 -19.50 -3.00
N ASP A 374 11.68 -18.53 -3.30
CA ASP A 374 12.07 -17.18 -3.78
C ASP A 374 12.45 -16.20 -2.65
N ARG A 375 11.99 -16.45 -1.41
CA ARG A 375 12.55 -15.73 -0.24
C ARG A 375 14.00 -16.13 0.04
N ALA A 376 14.47 -17.27 -0.51
CA ALA A 376 15.85 -17.72 -0.36
C ALA A 376 16.85 -17.02 -1.28
N THR A 377 16.38 -16.35 -2.33
CA THR A 377 17.24 -15.79 -3.39
C THR A 377 17.23 -14.26 -3.46
N VAL A 378 16.23 -13.57 -2.90
CA VAL A 378 16.20 -12.11 -2.84
C VAL A 378 16.41 -11.66 -1.39
N ALA A 379 17.50 -10.91 -1.13
CA ALA A 379 17.94 -10.34 0.16
C ALA A 379 19.01 -11.10 0.97
N VAL A 380 19.99 -11.76 0.32
CA VAL A 380 21.32 -12.03 0.94
C VAL A 380 22.42 -11.11 0.38
N GLY A 381 22.23 -10.58 -0.84
CA GLY A 381 23.24 -9.80 -1.56
C GLY A 381 23.39 -8.33 -1.12
N ASP A 382 22.39 -7.74 -0.46
CA ASP A 382 22.36 -6.31 -0.11
C ASP A 382 22.79 -6.02 1.35
N PHE A 383 23.09 -7.05 2.16
CA PHE A 383 23.49 -6.89 3.55
C PHE A 383 24.95 -7.24 3.76
N ASP A 384 25.75 -6.23 4.07
CA ASP A 384 27.20 -6.36 4.15
C ASP A 384 27.68 -6.70 5.57
N LEU A 385 27.85 -8.00 5.85
CA LEU A 385 28.49 -8.50 7.08
C LEU A 385 30.02 -8.30 7.11
N SER A 386 30.61 -7.68 6.08
CA SER A 386 32.01 -7.22 6.16
C SER A 386 32.14 -5.98 7.04
N VAL A 387 31.07 -5.19 7.16
CA VAL A 387 30.97 -4.12 8.16
C VAL A 387 30.97 -4.79 9.54
N ASN A 388 32.05 -4.60 10.31
CA ASN A 388 32.34 -5.22 11.62
C ASN A 388 32.89 -6.67 11.61
N ASP A 389 33.44 -7.15 10.49
CA ASP A 389 34.13 -8.45 10.41
C ASP A 389 33.27 -9.68 10.80
N LEU A 390 31.95 -9.55 10.76
CA LEU A 390 31.00 -10.58 11.22
C LEU A 390 30.79 -11.71 10.22
N SER A 391 31.19 -11.52 8.96
CA SER A 391 31.07 -12.52 7.87
C SER A 391 31.76 -13.86 8.18
N SER A 392 32.72 -13.88 9.09
CA SER A 392 33.39 -15.12 9.55
C SER A 392 32.59 -15.88 10.61
N LEU A 393 31.74 -15.19 11.38
CA LEU A 393 31.04 -15.70 12.55
C LEU A 393 29.58 -16.08 12.25
N MET A 394 28.94 -15.36 11.33
CA MET A 394 27.52 -15.53 11.02
C MET A 394 27.23 -15.30 9.54
N SER A 395 26.05 -15.71 9.11
CA SER A 395 25.55 -15.48 7.76
C SER A 395 24.04 -15.26 7.80
N TYR A 396 23.51 -14.54 6.83
CA TYR A 396 22.07 -14.50 6.63
C TYR A 396 21.58 -15.83 6.06
N ARG A 397 20.48 -16.32 6.62
CA ARG A 397 19.67 -17.41 6.10
C ARG A 397 18.24 -16.90 5.96
N ALA A 398 17.75 -16.97 4.74
CA ALA A 398 16.34 -16.80 4.50
C ALA A 398 15.53 -17.98 5.06
N SER A 399 14.38 -17.67 5.65
CA SER A 399 13.41 -18.64 6.14
C SER A 399 11.99 -18.21 5.73
N SER A 400 11.01 -19.08 6.00
CA SER A 400 9.59 -18.79 5.74
C SER A 400 9.08 -17.56 6.51
N SER A 401 9.73 -17.19 7.62
CA SER A 401 9.35 -16.07 8.47
C SER A 401 10.06 -14.76 8.10
N GLY A 402 11.21 -14.80 7.42
CA GLY A 402 11.95 -13.61 6.98
C GLY A 402 13.43 -13.91 6.74
N VAL A 403 14.28 -12.89 6.76
CA VAL A 403 15.74 -13.07 6.81
C VAL A 403 16.14 -13.22 8.27
N SER A 404 16.86 -14.30 8.59
CA SER A 404 17.42 -14.58 9.91
C SER A 404 18.93 -14.61 9.85
N LEU A 405 19.60 -14.24 10.93
CA LEU A 405 21.02 -14.53 11.09
C LEU A 405 21.19 -15.94 11.63
N VAL A 406 22.17 -16.66 11.10
CA VAL A 406 22.56 -17.98 11.60
C VAL A 406 24.03 -18.02 11.96
N SER A 407 24.38 -18.76 13.01
CA SER A 407 25.77 -18.97 13.39
C SER A 407 26.52 -19.76 12.31
N LYS A 408 27.77 -19.39 12.01
CA LYS A 408 28.70 -20.21 11.22
C LYS A 408 29.59 -21.07 12.11
N ILE A 409 29.65 -20.76 13.41
CA ILE A 409 30.55 -21.40 14.36
C ILE A 409 29.78 -22.17 15.44
N HIS A 410 30.50 -23.08 16.10
CA HIS A 410 30.08 -23.60 17.39
C HIS A 410 30.68 -22.72 18.50
N ALA A 411 29.90 -22.37 19.51
CA ALA A 411 30.34 -21.57 20.64
C ALA A 411 29.63 -22.04 21.93
N PRO A 412 30.37 -22.34 23.02
CA PRO A 412 29.75 -22.77 24.27
C PRO A 412 28.82 -21.72 24.87
N SER A 413 27.86 -22.17 25.66
CA SER A 413 27.02 -21.31 26.51
C SER A 413 27.85 -20.27 27.28
N GLY A 414 27.38 -19.02 27.31
CA GLY A 414 28.03 -17.91 28.02
C GLY A 414 29.32 -17.38 27.36
N SER A 415 29.75 -17.95 26.24
CA SER A 415 30.94 -17.46 25.54
C SER A 415 30.70 -16.12 24.84
N HIS A 416 31.74 -15.30 24.76
CA HIS A 416 31.73 -14.08 23.97
C HIS A 416 31.68 -14.40 22.48
N LEU A 417 30.70 -13.84 21.77
CA LEU A 417 30.55 -14.04 20.33
C LEU A 417 31.24 -12.93 19.53
N CYS A 418 30.80 -11.67 19.69
CA CYS A 418 31.38 -10.52 18.99
C CYS A 418 31.00 -9.18 19.65
N TYR A 419 31.74 -8.14 19.28
CA TYR A 419 31.34 -6.75 19.49
C TYR A 419 30.63 -6.23 18.24
N ILE A 420 29.61 -5.40 18.46
CA ILE A 420 28.91 -4.70 17.39
C ILE A 420 29.13 -3.18 17.53
N THR A 421 29.20 -2.48 16.40
CA THR A 421 29.34 -1.03 16.35
C THR A 421 28.14 -0.41 15.67
N ALA A 422 27.81 0.82 16.05
CA ALA A 422 26.70 1.53 15.42
C ALA A 422 27.05 1.97 14.00
N HIS A 423 26.10 1.86 13.07
CA HIS A 423 26.26 2.37 11.70
C HIS A 423 26.50 3.89 11.65
N THR A 424 26.09 4.62 12.69
CA THR A 424 26.36 6.06 12.84
C THR A 424 26.58 6.37 14.33
N PRO A 425 27.75 6.91 14.73
CA PRO A 425 27.98 7.34 16.10
C PRO A 425 26.96 8.41 16.50
N GLN A 426 26.24 8.21 17.60
CA GLN A 426 25.30 9.17 18.17
C GLN A 426 25.81 9.68 19.51
N LEU A 427 25.59 10.97 19.77
CA LEU A 427 25.97 11.62 21.04
C LEU A 427 25.18 11.09 22.24
N ASN A 428 23.96 10.58 22.01
CA ASN A 428 23.10 9.97 23.02
C ASN A 428 22.64 8.60 22.53
N ALA A 429 22.66 7.58 23.40
CA ALA A 429 22.05 6.28 23.10
C ALA A 429 20.52 6.43 22.93
N THR A 430 19.94 5.81 21.91
CA THR A 430 18.47 5.74 21.78
C THR A 430 18.00 4.30 21.90
N TRP A 431 17.14 4.02 22.88
CA TRP A 431 16.63 2.68 23.19
C TRP A 431 15.36 2.33 22.39
N ARG A 432 15.29 2.77 21.12
CA ARG A 432 14.10 2.64 20.27
C ARG A 432 14.36 1.71 19.08
N SER A 433 13.59 0.64 18.96
CA SER A 433 13.48 -0.15 17.73
C SER A 433 12.26 0.27 16.91
N ILE A 434 12.33 0.09 15.59
CA ILE A 434 11.19 0.21 14.68
C ILE A 434 10.75 -1.18 14.27
N GLN A 435 9.47 -1.48 14.43
CA GLN A 435 8.89 -2.69 13.87
C GLN A 435 8.83 -2.59 12.34
N THR A 436 9.58 -3.42 11.64
CA THR A 436 9.64 -3.45 10.18
C THR A 436 8.77 -4.54 9.58
N SER A 437 8.30 -5.50 10.40
CA SER A 437 7.36 -6.53 9.99
C SER A 437 6.56 -7.07 11.18
N LYS A 438 5.57 -7.95 10.94
CA LYS A 438 4.78 -8.61 11.99
C LYS A 438 5.61 -9.32 13.07
N ILE A 439 6.85 -9.72 12.76
CA ILE A 439 7.73 -10.47 13.67
C ILE A 439 9.14 -9.89 13.79
N THR A 440 9.43 -8.77 13.11
CA THR A 440 10.78 -8.24 12.97
C THR A 440 10.86 -6.82 13.51
N HIS A 441 11.84 -6.59 14.38
CA HIS A 441 12.20 -5.26 14.84
C HIS A 441 13.61 -4.91 14.38
N THR A 442 13.76 -3.67 13.98
CA THR A 442 15.04 -3.09 13.58
C THR A 442 15.44 -2.09 14.64
N GLU A 443 16.54 -2.37 15.34
CA GLU A 443 17.23 -1.31 16.08
C GLU A 443 17.96 -0.45 15.05
N LEU A 444 17.53 0.80 14.87
CA LEU A 444 18.04 1.70 13.84
C LEU A 444 19.54 2.03 13.98
N GLN A 445 20.16 1.63 15.09
CA GLN A 445 21.52 2.00 15.46
C GLN A 445 22.49 0.82 15.53
N SER A 446 22.04 -0.43 15.36
CA SER A 446 22.91 -1.60 15.38
C SER A 446 23.26 -2.08 13.98
N ALA A 447 24.49 -2.60 13.83
CA ALA A 447 24.95 -3.26 12.62
C ALA A 447 24.23 -4.59 12.32
N LEU A 448 23.51 -5.13 13.30
CA LEU A 448 22.72 -6.35 13.14
C LEU A 448 21.26 -5.98 12.90
N LEU A 449 21.01 -5.50 11.69
CA LEU A 449 19.67 -5.57 11.13
C LEU A 449 19.26 -7.07 11.15
N TYR A 450 18.11 -7.37 11.76
CA TYR A 450 17.39 -8.66 11.64
C TYR A 450 17.81 -9.85 12.56
N LEU A 451 18.04 -9.63 13.87
CA LEU A 451 17.92 -10.73 14.84
C LEU A 451 16.45 -11.02 15.13
N ASN A 452 16.05 -12.29 15.12
CA ASN A 452 14.66 -12.67 15.43
C ASN A 452 14.40 -12.64 16.94
N HIS A 453 13.16 -12.33 17.35
CA HIS A 453 12.75 -12.46 18.74
C HIS A 453 12.68 -13.93 19.18
N SER A 454 13.16 -14.26 20.37
CA SER A 454 12.81 -15.51 21.06
C SER A 454 12.70 -15.32 22.56
N CYS A 455 11.67 -15.94 23.17
CA CYS A 455 11.56 -16.08 24.63
C CYS A 455 12.50 -17.16 25.20
N ARG A 456 13.32 -17.79 24.36
CA ARG A 456 14.48 -18.60 24.72
C ARG A 456 15.63 -18.24 23.75
N PRO A 457 16.25 -17.07 23.95
CA PRO A 457 17.20 -16.53 22.98
C PRO A 457 18.45 -17.40 22.89
N SER A 458 19.14 -17.35 21.75
CA SER A 458 20.47 -17.95 21.59
C SER A 458 21.58 -16.97 21.93
N LEU A 459 21.29 -15.66 21.91
CA LEU A 459 22.23 -14.60 22.22
C LEU A 459 21.67 -13.62 23.26
N GLU A 460 22.57 -13.11 24.08
CA GLU A 460 22.36 -12.01 25.02
C GLU A 460 23.08 -10.77 24.47
N LEU A 461 22.38 -9.62 24.42
CA LEU A 461 22.91 -8.35 23.93
C LEU A 461 23.17 -7.39 25.09
N HIS A 462 24.43 -7.05 25.30
CA HIS A 462 24.88 -6.11 26.30
C HIS A 462 25.13 -4.76 25.62
N VAL A 463 24.22 -3.81 25.80
CA VAL A 463 24.39 -2.46 25.24
C VAL A 463 25.13 -1.58 26.24
N PHE A 464 26.05 -0.75 25.74
CA PHE A 464 26.80 0.20 26.55
C PHE A 464 26.31 1.63 26.31
N THR A 465 26.44 2.48 27.31
CA THR A 465 26.16 3.92 27.18
C THR A 465 27.45 4.65 26.77
N PRO A 466 27.40 5.63 25.85
CA PRO A 466 28.57 6.43 25.53
C PRO A 466 28.94 7.35 26.71
N ASN A 467 30.21 7.74 26.80
CA ASN A 467 30.65 8.81 27.70
C ASN A 467 30.12 10.19 27.20
N GLN A 468 30.38 11.25 27.96
CA GLN A 468 29.95 12.62 27.63
C GLN A 468 30.47 13.16 26.28
N GLU A 469 31.45 12.49 25.68
CA GLU A 469 32.07 12.84 24.40
C GLU A 469 31.54 11.97 23.25
N GLY A 470 30.52 11.13 23.50
CA GLY A 470 29.95 10.21 22.51
C GLY A 470 30.79 8.95 22.27
N VAL A 471 31.75 8.64 23.16
CA VAL A 471 32.67 7.50 23.04
C VAL A 471 32.23 6.36 23.95
N TYR A 472 31.99 5.19 23.35
CA TYR A 472 31.61 3.98 24.08
C TYR A 472 32.86 3.23 24.60
N PRO A 473 32.74 2.47 25.72
CA PRO A 473 33.86 1.77 26.34
C PRO A 473 34.46 0.70 25.42
N ALA A 474 35.79 0.74 25.23
CA ALA A 474 36.57 -0.10 24.30
C ALA A 474 36.40 -1.63 24.52
N VAL A 475 36.22 -2.03 25.77
CA VAL A 475 35.99 -3.39 26.25
C VAL A 475 35.21 -3.23 27.56
N PRO A 476 34.10 -3.93 27.80
CA PRO A 476 33.47 -3.92 29.11
C PRO A 476 34.48 -4.40 30.17
N PRO A 477 34.53 -3.79 31.36
CA PRO A 477 35.42 -4.25 32.42
C PRO A 477 35.15 -5.73 32.67
N THR A 478 36.20 -6.54 32.61
CA THR A 478 36.12 -7.99 32.78
C THR A 478 35.38 -8.31 34.07
N ASP A 479 34.18 -8.86 33.95
CA ASP A 479 33.53 -9.49 35.08
C ASP A 479 34.38 -10.73 35.43
N THR A 480 35.06 -10.65 36.57
CA THR A 480 35.97 -11.68 37.09
C THR A 480 35.23 -12.91 37.64
N SER A 481 33.91 -13.00 37.42
CA SER A 481 33.05 -14.03 37.99
C SER A 481 32.69 -15.20 37.06
N LEU A 482 33.13 -15.23 35.79
CA LEU A 482 32.68 -16.27 34.83
C LEU A 482 33.85 -17.04 34.18
N PRO A 483 33.76 -18.39 34.01
CA PRO A 483 34.89 -19.21 33.63
C PRO A 483 35.27 -19.05 32.15
N SER A 484 36.53 -18.72 31.89
CA SER A 484 37.16 -18.74 30.57
C SER A 484 37.46 -20.17 30.10
N ASN A 485 36.44 -21.01 29.97
CA ASN A 485 36.61 -22.36 29.42
C ASN A 485 36.20 -22.41 27.95
N GLY A 486 37.19 -22.28 27.07
CA GLY A 486 37.06 -22.54 25.64
C GLY A 486 37.67 -21.42 24.82
N ALA A 487 38.67 -21.74 24.02
CA ALA A 487 39.37 -20.79 23.16
C ALA A 487 38.38 -20.05 22.25
N ALA A 488 38.10 -18.79 22.56
CA ALA A 488 37.52 -17.87 21.61
C ALA A 488 38.47 -17.76 20.39
N PRO A 489 37.97 -17.78 19.15
CA PRO A 489 38.81 -17.49 18.00
C PRO A 489 39.43 -16.10 18.22
N GLN A 490 40.76 -16.03 18.29
CA GLN A 490 41.52 -14.79 18.40
C GLN A 490 41.35 -13.97 17.10
N ASN A 491 40.20 -13.33 16.93
CA ASN A 491 39.98 -12.38 15.85
C ASN A 491 40.34 -10.98 16.35
N ARG A 492 41.17 -10.33 15.53
CA ARG A 492 41.84 -9.05 15.76
C ARG A 492 40.84 -7.98 16.22
N VAL A 493 41.13 -7.37 17.38
CA VAL A 493 40.50 -6.12 17.79
C VAL A 493 40.96 -5.04 16.82
N SER A 494 40.09 -4.68 15.88
CA SER A 494 40.26 -3.55 14.97
C SER A 494 40.26 -2.26 15.77
N HIS A 495 41.33 -1.46 15.65
CA HIS A 495 41.38 -0.09 16.14
C HIS A 495 40.46 0.80 15.31
N THR A 496 39.16 0.81 15.59
CA THR A 496 38.19 1.71 14.95
C THR A 496 37.28 2.38 15.99
N ARG A 497 36.96 3.65 15.73
CA ARG A 497 36.19 4.52 16.63
C ARG A 497 34.71 4.11 16.62
N GLY A 498 34.15 3.86 17.81
CA GLY A 498 32.73 3.64 18.09
C GLY A 498 32.43 2.19 18.46
N LEU A 499 31.93 1.91 19.67
CA LEU A 499 31.38 0.60 20.03
C LEU A 499 29.90 0.76 20.34
N ALA A 500 29.06 -0.23 20.05
CA ALA A 500 27.65 -0.18 20.45
C ALA A 500 27.12 -1.59 20.58
N GLY A 501 27.54 -2.28 21.65
CA GLY A 501 27.00 -3.57 22.08
C GLY A 501 28.01 -4.72 22.07
N GLU A 502 27.88 -5.64 23.03
CA GLU A 502 28.56 -6.94 23.08
C GLU A 502 27.50 -8.04 22.96
N LEU A 503 27.75 -9.03 22.09
CA LEU A 503 26.94 -10.23 21.98
C LEU A 503 27.61 -11.41 22.68
N ARG A 504 26.85 -12.08 23.54
CA ARG A 504 27.25 -13.33 24.19
C ARG A 504 26.30 -14.46 23.82
N VAL A 505 26.81 -15.68 23.81
CA VAL A 505 25.97 -16.87 23.71
C VAL A 505 25.15 -16.98 24.99
N ALA A 506 23.85 -17.26 24.85
CA ALA A 506 22.94 -17.41 25.98
C ALA A 506 23.50 -18.40 27.03
N SER A 507 23.35 -18.04 28.30
CA SER A 507 23.91 -18.79 29.42
C SER A 507 23.27 -20.17 29.66
N ASP A 508 22.16 -20.49 29.01
CA ASP A 508 21.40 -21.72 29.19
C ASP A 508 21.51 -22.73 28.02
N ARG A 509 22.27 -22.40 26.96
CA ARG A 509 22.46 -23.29 25.80
C ARG A 509 23.73 -23.00 25.01
N ASP A 510 24.33 -24.05 24.45
CA ASP A 510 25.40 -23.90 23.46
C ASP A 510 24.83 -23.41 22.12
N LEU A 511 25.65 -22.71 21.35
CA LEU A 511 25.36 -22.30 19.98
C LEU A 511 26.02 -23.27 18.99
N GLN A 512 25.22 -23.84 18.09
CA GLN A 512 25.73 -24.72 17.03
C GLN A 512 25.84 -23.98 15.69
N SER A 513 26.70 -24.46 14.80
CA SER A 513 26.76 -23.96 13.43
C SER A 513 25.42 -24.24 12.74
N GLY A 514 24.83 -23.20 12.17
CA GLY A 514 23.52 -23.22 11.53
C GLY A 514 22.34 -22.91 12.45
N ASP A 515 22.55 -22.71 13.76
CA ASP A 515 21.50 -22.23 14.67
C ASP A 515 21.08 -20.81 14.31
N GLU A 516 19.78 -20.53 14.39
CA GLU A 516 19.26 -19.15 14.30
C GLU A 516 19.72 -18.33 15.49
N LEU A 517 20.26 -17.15 15.19
CA LEU A 517 20.64 -16.14 16.15
C LEU A 517 19.39 -15.35 16.54
N THR A 518 18.95 -15.54 17.78
CA THR A 518 17.73 -14.96 18.33
C THR A 518 18.02 -14.19 19.62
N PHE A 519 17.21 -13.17 19.87
CA PHE A 519 17.39 -12.23 20.96
C PHE A 519 16.07 -11.95 21.69
N PHE A 520 16.13 -11.63 22.98
CA PHE A 520 14.96 -11.25 23.77
C PHE A 520 14.83 -9.73 23.86
N TYR A 521 14.12 -9.10 22.91
CA TYR A 521 13.94 -7.63 22.83
C TYR A 521 13.62 -6.90 24.15
N PRO A 522 12.73 -7.40 25.04
CA PRO A 522 12.46 -6.74 26.31
C PRO A 522 13.68 -6.62 27.27
N SER A 523 14.80 -7.30 27.00
CA SER A 523 16.04 -7.12 27.77
C SER A 523 16.74 -5.79 27.55
N THR A 524 16.40 -5.08 26.47
CA THR A 524 17.01 -3.78 26.11
C THR A 524 16.00 -2.67 25.89
N GLU A 525 14.70 -3.00 25.77
CA GLU A 525 13.65 -2.05 25.39
C GLU A 525 12.50 -2.03 26.40
N TRP A 526 12.22 -0.84 26.93
CA TRP A 526 11.20 -0.65 27.97
C TRP A 526 9.77 -0.74 27.43
N SER A 527 9.49 -0.08 26.31
CA SER A 527 8.17 -0.05 25.68
C SER A 527 8.32 -0.08 24.16
N PHE A 528 7.53 -0.91 23.48
CA PHE A 528 7.49 -0.97 22.02
C PHE A 528 6.48 0.02 21.44
N ASP A 529 6.74 0.54 20.24
CA ASP A 529 5.80 1.42 19.51
C ASP A 529 4.48 0.70 19.13
N ARG A 530 4.53 -0.62 18.94
CA ARG A 530 3.38 -1.51 18.71
C ARG A 530 3.62 -2.87 19.38
N GLU A 531 2.54 -3.49 19.85
CA GLU A 531 2.60 -4.85 20.37
C GLU A 531 2.68 -5.90 19.27
N PHE A 532 3.29 -7.06 19.55
CA PHE A 532 3.31 -8.18 18.62
C PHE A 532 3.26 -9.53 19.33
N ASP A 533 2.78 -10.56 18.63
CA ASP A 533 2.72 -11.93 19.14
C ASP A 533 4.04 -12.67 18.91
N CYS A 534 4.66 -13.15 19.99
CA CYS A 534 5.83 -14.01 19.92
C CYS A 534 5.45 -15.42 19.43
N VAL A 535 6.08 -15.82 18.32
CA VAL A 535 5.85 -17.11 17.66
C VAL A 535 6.99 -18.10 17.86
N CYS A 536 7.87 -17.88 18.85
CA CYS A 536 9.10 -18.68 19.02
C CYS A 536 8.86 -20.15 19.43
N GLY A 537 7.66 -20.50 19.88
CA GLY A 537 7.33 -21.86 20.32
C GLY A 537 8.07 -22.34 21.58
N ALA A 538 8.82 -21.48 22.26
CA ALA A 538 9.53 -21.84 23.48
C ALA A 538 8.56 -22.24 24.61
N LEU A 539 8.95 -23.24 25.39
CA LEU A 539 8.22 -23.62 26.61
C LEU A 539 8.22 -22.43 27.58
N GLY A 540 7.05 -21.92 27.96
CA GLY A 540 6.93 -20.73 28.79
C GLY A 540 7.05 -19.40 28.04
N CYS A 541 6.82 -19.41 26.71
CA CYS A 541 6.69 -18.22 25.87
C CYS A 541 5.70 -17.21 26.47
N VAL A 542 6.06 -15.93 26.36
CA VAL A 542 5.29 -14.80 26.91
C VAL A 542 4.02 -14.51 26.08
N GLY A 543 3.96 -14.94 24.83
CA GLY A 543 2.86 -14.62 23.92
C GLY A 543 3.01 -13.20 23.39
N THR A 544 2.11 -12.29 23.72
CA THR A 544 2.12 -10.90 23.22
C THR A 544 3.13 -10.04 23.97
N LEU A 545 3.99 -9.34 23.24
CA LEU A 545 5.06 -8.49 23.78
C LEU A 545 4.77 -7.01 23.57
N ARG A 546 5.06 -6.20 24.59
CA ARG A 546 4.86 -4.74 24.63
C ARG A 546 6.13 -3.97 25.08
N GLY A 547 7.27 -4.66 25.18
CA GLY A 547 8.48 -4.19 25.88
C GLY A 547 8.53 -4.64 27.34
N ALA A 548 9.63 -4.36 28.03
CA ALA A 548 9.86 -4.78 29.42
C ALA A 548 8.77 -4.31 30.39
N SER A 549 8.26 -3.09 30.20
CA SER A 549 7.19 -2.48 31.00
C SER A 549 5.87 -3.26 31.00
N GLY A 550 5.63 -4.09 29.97
CA GLY A 550 4.44 -4.92 29.86
C GLY A 550 4.57 -6.29 30.55
N LEU A 551 5.72 -6.62 31.12
CA LEU A 551 6.02 -7.96 31.64
C LEU A 551 6.09 -7.97 33.18
N PRO A 552 5.59 -9.04 33.84
CA PRO A 552 5.79 -9.20 35.27
C PRO A 552 7.29 -9.29 35.63
N GLY A 553 7.69 -8.75 36.79
CA GLY A 553 9.08 -8.82 37.27
C GLY A 553 9.62 -10.26 37.35
N THR A 554 8.80 -11.20 37.84
CA THR A 554 9.12 -12.64 37.87
C THR A 554 9.37 -13.24 36.49
N THR A 555 8.82 -12.63 35.43
CA THR A 555 9.12 -13.02 34.05
C THR A 555 10.47 -12.47 33.61
N LEU A 556 10.76 -11.21 33.92
CA LEU A 556 12.01 -10.54 33.57
C LEU A 556 13.23 -11.14 34.30
N GLU A 557 13.08 -11.61 35.54
CA GLU A 557 14.12 -12.29 36.32
C GLU A 557 14.68 -13.56 35.65
N ARG A 558 13.96 -14.12 34.67
CA ARG A 558 14.41 -15.30 33.91
C ARG A 558 15.41 -14.96 32.80
N TYR A 559 15.58 -13.68 32.48
CA TYR A 559 16.35 -13.21 31.34
C TYR A 559 17.47 -12.28 31.79
N PHE A 560 18.53 -12.22 31.01
CA PHE A 560 19.46 -11.11 31.07
C PHE A 560 18.72 -9.80 30.77
N LEU A 561 18.98 -8.75 31.55
CA LEU A 561 18.49 -7.39 31.30
C LEU A 561 19.69 -6.45 31.31
N ASN A 562 19.69 -5.46 30.41
CA ASN A 562 20.76 -4.46 30.43
C ASN A 562 20.57 -3.46 31.60
N GLU A 563 21.62 -2.69 31.88
CA GLU A 563 21.58 -1.69 32.97
C GLU A 563 20.46 -0.67 32.78
N HIS A 564 20.13 -0.28 31.55
CA HIS A 564 19.03 0.65 31.28
C HIS A 564 17.67 0.11 31.75
N ILE A 565 17.36 -1.16 31.46
CA ILE A 565 16.15 -1.80 31.96
C ILE A 565 16.21 -1.95 33.48
N HIS A 566 17.37 -2.28 34.06
CA HIS A 566 17.54 -2.30 35.52
C HIS A 566 17.35 -0.92 36.17
N GLU A 567 17.80 0.16 35.55
CA GLU A 567 17.57 1.55 35.99
C GLU A 567 16.08 1.88 35.94
N LEU A 568 15.39 1.61 34.84
CA LEU A 568 13.96 1.86 34.71
C LEU A 568 13.10 1.04 35.68
N LEU A 569 13.50 -0.21 35.96
CA LEU A 569 12.88 -1.03 37.00
C LEU A 569 13.08 -0.41 38.40
N ARG A 570 14.26 0.16 38.67
CA ARG A 570 14.56 0.88 39.93
C ARG A 570 13.77 2.18 40.05
N GLU A 571 13.69 2.97 38.98
CA GLU A 571 12.96 4.25 38.93
C GLU A 571 11.44 4.06 39.03
N GLY A 572 10.91 3.01 38.41
CA GLY A 572 9.47 2.74 38.33
C GLY A 572 8.82 2.22 39.63
N ARG A 573 9.56 1.98 40.72
CA ARG A 573 9.10 1.26 41.93
C ARG A 573 8.13 0.12 41.58
N TRP A 574 8.65 -0.90 40.89
CA TRP A 574 8.02 -2.22 40.84
C TRP A 574 8.12 -2.87 42.23
N LEU A 575 7.23 -2.47 43.14
CA LEU A 575 6.95 -3.19 44.37
C LEU A 575 5.85 -4.22 44.05
N LEU A 576 6.23 -5.49 44.18
CA LEU A 576 5.41 -6.68 44.48
C LEU A 576 3.92 -6.66 44.09
#